data_AF-K1RKL2-F1
#
_entry.id   AF-K1RKL2-F1
#
_cell.length_a   1.000
_cell.length_b   1.000
_cell.length_c   1.000
_cell.angle_alpha   90.00
_cell.angle_beta   90.00
_cell.angle_gamma   90.00
#
_symmetry.space_group_name_H-M   'P 1'
#
loop_
_entity.id
_entity.type
_entity.pdbx_description
1 polymer ?
#
loop_
_entity_poly.entity_id
_entity_poly.type
_entity_poly.pdbx_seq_one_letter_code
_entity_poly.pdbx_strand_id
1 'polypeptide(L)'
;NYTFTPRPTAGAKHPPLEGEVCRGVDLSSLPLDEARATGFTLRYVIDAYRDLEALGDAFFTPMFEKLVGAGWVRGMIRAGATDAEIRARWQEDVARFRPLRAKYLLYEE
;
A
#
# COMPACT_ATOMS: atom_id res chain seq x y z
N ASN A 1 -18.35 8.33 -0.66
CA ASN A 1 -17.98 8.96 -1.95
C ASN A 1 -17.15 10.20 -1.70
N TYR A 2 -15.83 10.06 -1.71
CA TYR A 2 -14.90 11.17 -1.59
C TYR A 2 -14.33 11.54 -2.96
N THR A 3 -14.04 12.82 -3.17
CA THR A 3 -13.53 13.34 -4.44
C THR A 3 -12.57 14.49 -4.17
N PHE A 4 -11.48 14.55 -4.91
CA PHE A 4 -10.50 15.63 -4.83
C PHE A 4 -9.91 15.90 -6.21
N THR A 5 -9.35 17.10 -6.40
CA THR A 5 -8.70 17.50 -7.66
C THR A 5 -7.29 17.99 -7.33
N PRO A 6 -6.23 17.23 -7.71
CA PRO A 6 -4.86 17.65 -7.48
C PRO A 6 -4.56 19.00 -8.15
N ARG A 7 -3.88 19.88 -7.42
CA ARG A 7 -3.37 21.15 -7.94
C ARG A 7 -1.90 21.32 -7.55
N PRO A 8 -1.10 22.06 -8.34
CA PRO A 8 0.27 22.37 -7.96
C PRO A 8 0.37 23.01 -6.59
N THR A 9 1.35 22.56 -5.81
CA THR A 9 1.73 23.14 -4.52
C THR A 9 3.24 23.35 -4.47
N ALA A 10 3.73 24.02 -3.41
CA ALA A 10 5.18 24.21 -3.24
C ALA A 10 5.96 22.88 -3.19
N GLY A 11 5.37 21.83 -2.59
CA GLY A 11 5.97 20.50 -2.49
C GLY A 11 5.69 19.56 -3.67
N ALA A 12 4.73 19.89 -4.53
CA ALA A 12 4.33 19.09 -5.68
C ALA A 12 3.97 20.01 -6.85
N LYS A 13 4.97 20.41 -7.65
CA LYS A 13 4.79 21.32 -8.79
C LYS A 13 4.00 20.70 -9.95
N HIS A 14 4.15 19.39 -10.15
CA HIS A 14 3.46 18.60 -11.17
C HIS A 14 2.89 17.34 -10.53
N PRO A 15 1.79 17.45 -9.75
CA PRO A 15 1.22 16.30 -9.07
C PRO A 15 0.64 15.29 -10.08
N PRO A 16 0.60 13.99 -9.74
CA PRO A 16 -0.14 13.01 -10.53
C PRO A 16 -1.60 13.45 -10.71
N LEU A 17 -2.14 13.27 -11.93
CA LEU A 17 -3.52 13.61 -12.28
C LEU A 17 -3.85 15.10 -12.02
N GLU A 18 -2.90 16.00 -12.28
CA GLU A 18 -3.07 17.44 -12.13
C GLU A 18 -4.32 17.95 -12.88
N GLY A 19 -5.21 18.66 -12.18
CA GLY A 19 -6.44 19.21 -12.74
C GLY A 19 -7.58 18.21 -12.92
N GLU A 20 -7.33 16.90 -12.75
CA GLU A 20 -8.32 15.84 -12.96
C GLU A 20 -9.12 15.55 -11.69
N VAL A 21 -10.41 15.24 -11.87
CA VAL A 21 -11.30 14.87 -10.76
C VAL A 21 -11.03 13.41 -10.36
N CYS A 22 -10.42 13.22 -9.19
CA CYS A 22 -10.10 11.92 -8.61
C CYS A 22 -11.20 11.48 -7.64
N ARG A 23 -11.65 10.23 -7.76
CA ARG A 23 -12.64 9.61 -6.86
C ARG A 23 -11.95 8.55 -6.01
N GLY A 24 -12.27 8.48 -4.72
CA GLY A 24 -11.65 7.49 -3.85
C GLY A 24 -12.11 7.59 -2.40
N VAL A 25 -11.17 7.37 -1.49
CA VAL A 25 -11.37 7.30 -0.05
C VAL A 25 -10.54 8.38 0.64
N ASP A 26 -11.12 9.03 1.64
CA ASP A 26 -10.40 9.93 2.54
C ASP A 26 -9.99 9.15 3.80
N LEU A 27 -8.69 9.10 4.07
CA LEU A 27 -8.11 8.45 5.25
C LEU A 27 -7.68 9.47 6.33
N SER A 28 -7.91 10.76 6.12
CA SER A 28 -7.44 11.83 7.01
C SER A 28 -8.07 11.79 8.41
N SER A 29 -9.25 11.19 8.54
CA SER A 29 -9.97 11.02 9.81
C SER A 29 -9.70 9.67 10.48
N LEU A 30 -8.84 8.81 9.92
CA LEU A 30 -8.51 7.51 10.49
C LEU A 30 -7.79 7.69 11.84
N PRO A 31 -8.34 7.16 12.95
CA PRO A 31 -7.68 7.23 14.25
C PRO A 31 -6.30 6.57 14.22
N LEU A 32 -5.31 7.21 14.84
CA LEU A 32 -3.94 6.70 14.83
C LEU A 32 -3.82 5.32 15.49
N ASP A 33 -4.59 5.04 16.53
CA ASP A 33 -4.57 3.74 17.20
C ASP A 33 -5.12 2.64 16.29
N GLU A 34 -6.15 2.93 15.50
CA GLU A 34 -6.68 2.01 14.50
C GLU A 34 -5.68 1.76 13.36
N ALA A 35 -5.04 2.83 12.87
CA ALA A 35 -3.97 2.73 11.88
C ALA A 35 -2.79 1.89 12.39
N ARG A 36 -2.39 2.07 13.65
CA ARG A 36 -1.32 1.30 14.30
C ARG A 36 -1.69 -0.16 14.49
N ALA A 37 -2.91 -0.45 14.94
CA ALA A 37 -3.41 -1.81 15.09
C ALA A 37 -3.46 -2.55 13.74
N THR A 38 -3.83 -1.84 12.67
CA THR A 38 -3.82 -2.38 11.31
C THR A 38 -2.39 -2.65 10.83
N GLY A 39 -1.48 -1.70 11.02
CA GLY A 39 -0.12 -1.73 10.48
C GLY A 39 -0.09 -1.61 8.94
N PHE A 40 0.94 -2.17 8.30
CA PHE A 40 1.08 -2.12 6.83
C PHE A 40 0.03 -2.97 6.09
N THR A 41 -0.99 -2.34 5.50
CA THR A 41 -2.06 -3.04 4.77
C THR A 41 -2.00 -2.75 3.27
N LEU A 42 -2.29 -3.77 2.45
CA LEU A 42 -2.49 -3.66 1.02
C LEU A 42 -3.96 -3.46 0.65
N ARG A 43 -4.88 -3.41 1.63
CA ARG A 43 -6.32 -3.23 1.40
C ARG A 43 -6.61 -2.11 0.41
N TYR A 44 -6.02 -0.93 0.60
CA TYR A 44 -6.26 0.22 -0.28
C TYR A 44 -5.76 0.02 -1.72
N VAL A 45 -4.67 -0.73 -1.91
CA VAL A 45 -4.14 -1.07 -3.24
C VAL A 45 -5.02 -2.10 -3.92
N ILE A 46 -5.47 -3.11 -3.15
CA ILE A 46 -6.37 -4.16 -3.63
C ILE A 46 -7.73 -3.56 -4.04
N ASP A 47 -8.29 -2.68 -3.22
CA ASP A 47 -9.56 -2.01 -3.49
C ASP A 47 -9.45 -1.14 -4.75
N ALA A 48 -8.39 -0.32 -4.86
CA ALA A 48 -8.15 0.49 -6.06
C ALA A 48 -7.92 -0.36 -7.32
N TYR A 49 -7.22 -1.50 -7.21
CA TYR A 49 -7.04 -2.43 -8.34
C TYR A 49 -8.38 -3.03 -8.79
N ARG A 50 -9.25 -3.40 -7.84
CA ARG A 50 -10.59 -3.94 -8.15
C ARG A 50 -11.48 -2.88 -8.80
N ASP A 51 -11.48 -1.65 -8.29
CA ASP A 51 -12.24 -0.54 -8.88
C ASP A 51 -11.75 -0.18 -10.30
N LEU A 52 -10.47 -0.42 -10.58
CA LEU A 52 -9.81 -0.14 -11.86
C LEU A 52 -9.41 -1.42 -12.60
N GLU A 53 -10.11 -2.53 -12.40
CA GLU A 53 -9.72 -3.85 -12.91
C GLU A 53 -9.54 -3.87 -14.43
N ALA A 54 -10.25 -2.99 -15.16
CA ALA A 54 -10.11 -2.79 -16.59
C ALA A 54 -8.69 -2.39 -17.04
N LEU A 55 -7.86 -1.83 -16.14
CA LEU A 55 -6.45 -1.51 -16.42
C LEU A 55 -5.55 -2.77 -16.43
N GLY A 56 -5.96 -3.84 -15.76
CA GLY A 56 -5.14 -5.05 -15.61
C GLY A 56 -3.71 -4.74 -15.17
N ASP A 57 -2.72 -5.17 -15.94
CA ASP A 57 -1.30 -4.95 -15.64
C ASP A 57 -0.87 -3.48 -15.70
N ALA A 58 -1.60 -2.61 -16.41
CA ALA A 58 -1.28 -1.18 -16.47
C ALA A 58 -1.51 -0.46 -15.13
N PHE A 59 -2.29 -1.06 -14.22
CA PHE A 59 -2.41 -0.57 -12.85
C PHE A 59 -1.06 -0.59 -12.11
N PHE A 60 -0.22 -1.60 -12.39
CA PHE A 60 1.06 -1.80 -11.71
C PHE A 60 2.22 -1.26 -12.55
N THR A 61 2.75 -0.10 -12.15
CA THR A 61 3.97 0.43 -12.76
C THR A 61 5.18 -0.51 -12.55
N PRO A 62 6.26 -0.40 -13.34
CA PRO A 62 7.50 -1.17 -13.13
C PRO A 62 8.20 -0.89 -11.78
N MET A 63 7.74 0.11 -11.02
CA MET A 63 8.26 0.45 -9.70
C MET A 63 7.62 -0.40 -8.59
N PHE A 64 6.49 -1.05 -8.85
CA PHE A 64 5.72 -1.75 -7.81
C PHE A 64 6.55 -2.78 -7.05
N GLU A 65 7.26 -3.68 -7.75
CA GLU A 65 8.10 -4.70 -7.13
C GLU A 65 9.30 -4.10 -6.40
N LYS A 66 9.80 -2.95 -6.86
CA LYS A 66 10.93 -2.25 -6.22
C LYS A 66 10.53 -1.64 -4.89
N LEU A 67 9.27 -1.18 -4.76
CA LEU A 67 8.73 -0.62 -3.52
C LEU A 67 8.31 -1.71 -2.54
N VAL A 68 7.59 -2.73 -3.03
CA VAL A 68 7.09 -3.81 -2.19
C VAL A 68 8.19 -4.81 -1.81
N GLY A 69 9.24 -4.92 -2.65
CA GLY A 69 10.38 -5.81 -2.42
C GLY A 69 10.10 -7.30 -2.65
N ALA A 70 8.92 -7.64 -3.17
CA ALA A 70 8.48 -9.02 -3.34
C ALA A 70 7.75 -9.21 -4.68
N GLY A 71 8.34 -9.97 -5.60
CA GLY A 71 7.79 -10.22 -6.95
C GLY A 71 6.46 -10.97 -6.98
N TRP A 72 6.07 -11.61 -5.87
CA TRP A 72 4.86 -12.40 -5.78
C TRP A 72 3.61 -11.60 -5.41
N VAL A 73 3.74 -10.36 -4.90
CA VAL A 73 2.60 -9.59 -4.39
C VAL A 73 1.64 -9.20 -5.52
N ARG A 74 2.16 -8.73 -6.66
CA ARG A 74 1.34 -8.39 -7.84
C ARG A 74 0.49 -9.58 -8.28
N GLY A 75 1.12 -10.75 -8.40
CA GLY A 75 0.44 -11.98 -8.82
C GLY A 75 -0.68 -12.38 -7.87
N MET A 76 -0.48 -12.23 -6.56
CA MET A 76 -1.53 -12.51 -5.56
C MET A 76 -2.69 -11.53 -5.65
N ILE A 77 -2.44 -10.22 -5.82
CA ILE A 77 -3.52 -9.24 -6.00
C ILE A 77 -4.33 -9.57 -7.25
N ARG A 78 -3.66 -9.89 -8.38
CA ARG A 78 -4.32 -10.29 -9.63
C ARG A 78 -5.14 -11.57 -9.49
N ALA A 79 -4.69 -12.51 -8.66
CA ALA A 79 -5.40 -13.76 -8.37
C ALA A 79 -6.58 -13.56 -7.40
N GLY A 80 -6.86 -12.32 -6.97
CA GLY A 80 -7.97 -12.00 -6.09
C GLY A 80 -7.69 -12.21 -4.60
N ALA A 81 -6.43 -12.46 -4.23
CA ALA A 81 -6.05 -12.66 -2.83
C ALA A 81 -6.45 -11.44 -1.98
N THR A 82 -6.92 -11.73 -0.77
CA THR A 82 -7.23 -10.76 0.27
C THR A 82 -5.96 -10.20 0.88
N ASP A 83 -6.06 -9.01 1.50
CA ASP A 83 -4.94 -8.44 2.28
C ASP A 83 -4.40 -9.48 3.25
N ALA A 84 -5.26 -10.12 4.04
CA ALA A 84 -4.90 -11.14 5.04
C ALA A 84 -4.06 -12.30 4.47
N GLU A 85 -4.40 -12.83 3.29
CA GLU A 85 -3.64 -13.91 2.65
C GLU A 85 -2.24 -13.45 2.23
N ILE A 86 -2.13 -12.24 1.67
CA ILE A 86 -0.83 -11.66 1.30
C ILE A 86 -0.01 -11.38 2.57
N ARG A 87 -0.65 -10.85 3.64
CA ARG A 87 0.04 -10.59 4.92
C ARG A 87 0.55 -11.86 5.58
N ALA A 88 -0.25 -12.92 5.55
CA ALA A 88 0.11 -14.21 6.12
C ALA A 88 1.40 -14.74 5.50
N ARG A 89 1.57 -14.56 4.18
CA ARG A 89 2.77 -15.02 3.47
C ARG A 89 4.07 -14.36 3.92
N TRP A 90 4.07 -13.06 4.23
CA TRP A 90 5.30 -12.40 4.71
C TRP A 90 5.51 -12.51 6.22
N GLN A 91 4.58 -13.08 7.00
CA GLN A 91 4.77 -13.23 8.45
C GLN A 91 5.99 -14.09 8.78
N GLU A 92 6.32 -15.07 7.94
CA GLU A 92 7.52 -15.89 8.13
C GLU A 92 8.80 -15.04 8.04
N ASP A 93 8.90 -14.15 7.05
CA ASP A 93 10.05 -13.25 6.90
C ASP A 93 10.14 -12.25 8.06
N VAL A 94 9.00 -11.75 8.55
CA VAL A 94 8.95 -10.92 9.76
C VAL A 94 9.46 -11.70 10.97
N ALA A 95 8.99 -12.94 11.16
CA ALA A 95 9.42 -13.79 12.27
C ALA A 95 10.92 -14.12 12.20
N ARG A 96 11.47 -14.32 11.01
CA ARG A 96 12.92 -14.50 10.79
C ARG A 96 13.72 -13.23 11.04
N PHE A 97 13.18 -12.06 10.69
CA PHE A 97 13.88 -10.78 10.87
C PHE A 97 13.95 -10.32 12.33
N ARG A 98 12.92 -10.59 13.14
CA ARG A 98 12.87 -10.18 14.57
C ARG A 98 14.12 -10.59 15.39
N PRO A 99 14.55 -11.87 15.44
CA PRO A 99 15.75 -12.24 16.19
C PRO A 99 17.04 -11.71 15.56
N LEU A 100 17.05 -11.45 14.24
CA LEU A 100 18.21 -10.85 13.57
C LEU A 100 18.39 -9.39 14.00
N ARG A 101 17.31 -8.60 14.00
CA ARG A 101 17.36 -7.18 14.41
C ARG A 101 17.63 -6.99 15.89
N ALA A 102 17.26 -7.96 16.75
CA ALA A 102 17.44 -7.88 18.20
C ALA A 102 18.90 -7.60 18.61
N LYS A 103 19.87 -8.06 17.83
CA LYS A 103 21.32 -7.82 18.05
C LYS A 103 21.73 -6.35 17.90
N TYR A 104 20.87 -5.53 17.30
CA TYR A 104 21.16 -4.16 16.90
C TYR A 104 20.18 -3.14 17.49
N LEU A 105 19.28 -3.58 18.38
CA LEU A 105 18.34 -2.67 19.03
C LEU A 105 19.07 -1.81 20.07
N LEU A 106 18.81 -0.51 20.05
CA LEU A 106 19.32 0.47 21.03
C LEU A 106 18.28 0.77 22.13
N TYR A 107 17.05 0.32 21.94
CA TYR A 107 15.93 0.47 22.85
C TYR A 107 15.28 -0.90 23.06
N GLU A 108 14.57 -1.07 24.17
CA GLU A 108 13.80 -2.28 24.44
C GLU A 108 12.81 -2.57 23.32
N GLU A 109 12.57 -3.86 23.09
CA GLU A 109 11.63 -4.35 22.07
C GLU A 109 10.17 -4.25 22.52
#